data_AF-A0AAX3XAK3-F1
#
_entry.id   AF-A0AAX3XAK3-F1
#
_cell.length_a   1.000
_cell.length_b   1.000
_cell.length_c   1.000
_cell.angle_alpha   90.00
_cell.angle_beta   90.00
_cell.angle_gamma   90.00
#
_symmetry.space_group_name_H-M   'P 1'
#
loop_
_entity.id
_entity.type
_entity.pdbx_description
1 polymer ?
#
loop_
_entity_poly.entity_id
_entity_poly.type
_entity_poly.pdbx_seq_one_letter_code
_entity_poly.pdbx_strand_id
1 'polypeptide(L)'
;MLSNSADTDEKVNFPSDEVKVYLNDTTKEIQNGNLGKKEAVTVNQTIKLFTELGNLRKEKTLKKATSEILNLNQIIEYQENSKKSSKKKSDVDYFPKPALIWNNEFEKLFTAPKVGEGGQVLKQLSKLKDEMNSYRPLPKEMVEQLDKQVKIEHVWSSNAIEGSTLTRYETASIIDTGVTVNKKSVRETLEAINLSEAYEYMMSLVSEKQDLSETIIRDLNRLATLNTAMSPELAGVYRITEAWPSRYEDHPYTEPFNIRPEMEQLIRWSKENRENLHPAIYAADLHQKFVSIHPFSDGNGRTARLLMNLSLTEEGYPVINIQPDRKSREKYMEALAYSRQTGDLTLFENIIIDYVYETLDKRLEILKLYEKNTEEAKKQTNLFSNSLKKKKER
;
A
#
# COMPACT_ATOMS: atom_id res chain seq x y z
N MET A 1 37.48 64.02 7.78
CA MET A 1 38.55 63.94 8.79
C MET A 1 38.92 62.47 8.96
N LEU A 2 40.21 62.19 8.82
CA LEU A 2 40.86 60.90 9.04
C LEU A 2 40.85 60.52 10.53
N SER A 3 40.87 59.21 10.81
CA SER A 3 41.76 58.49 11.76
C SER A 3 41.10 57.19 12.22
N ASN A 4 41.77 56.16 12.71
CA ASN A 4 43.02 55.45 12.40
C ASN A 4 43.07 54.30 13.45
N SER A 5 43.75 53.19 13.11
CA SER A 5 44.29 52.16 14.04
C SER A 5 43.31 51.28 14.82
N ALA A 6 43.63 50.05 15.25
CA ALA A 6 44.54 48.97 14.89
C ALA A 6 44.31 47.88 15.97
N ASP A 7 44.47 46.61 15.60
CA ASP A 7 44.76 45.45 16.45
C ASP A 7 43.88 45.10 17.67
N THR A 8 43.40 43.86 17.68
CA THR A 8 43.88 42.82 18.63
C THR A 8 43.34 41.45 18.23
N ASP A 9 44.20 40.64 17.61
CA ASP A 9 44.09 39.19 17.57
C ASP A 9 44.38 38.63 18.97
N GLU A 10 43.39 38.00 19.61
CA GLU A 10 43.61 37.13 20.78
C GLU A 10 43.22 35.69 20.47
N LYS A 11 44.23 34.83 20.43
CA LYS A 11 44.12 33.37 20.30
C LYS A 11 43.62 32.78 21.63
N VAL A 12 42.68 31.84 21.54
CA VAL A 12 42.37 30.92 22.65
C VAL A 12 42.72 29.50 22.24
N ASN A 13 43.50 28.84 23.09
CA ASN A 13 44.11 27.52 22.92
C ASN A 13 43.39 26.50 23.83
N PHE A 14 43.13 25.28 23.37
CA PHE A 14 42.61 24.16 24.20
C PHE A 14 43.08 22.80 23.67
N PRO A 15 43.13 21.75 24.52
CA PRO A 15 44.28 20.87 24.66
C PRO A 15 44.19 19.60 23.81
N SER A 16 45.37 19.01 23.63
CA SER A 16 45.59 17.65 23.16
C SER A 16 44.88 16.62 24.04
N ASP A 17 43.91 15.90 23.49
CA ASP A 17 43.61 14.52 23.88
C ASP A 17 43.07 13.78 22.65
N GLU A 18 43.72 12.66 22.31
CA GLU A 18 43.38 11.77 21.20
C GLU A 18 41.95 11.24 21.35
N VAL A 19 41.09 11.51 20.36
CA VAL A 19 39.77 10.85 20.27
C VAL A 19 39.90 9.63 19.37
N LYS A 20 39.91 8.42 19.96
CA LYS A 20 39.74 7.17 19.22
C LYS A 20 38.25 6.93 18.97
N VAL A 21 37.87 6.86 17.70
CA VAL A 21 36.51 6.52 17.27
C VAL A 21 36.49 5.06 16.83
N TYR A 22 35.64 4.25 17.46
CA TYR A 22 35.41 2.86 17.08
C TYR A 22 34.21 2.78 16.13
N LEU A 23 34.49 2.36 14.90
CA LEU A 23 33.49 1.88 13.94
C LEU A 23 33.76 0.37 13.76
N ASN A 24 32.70 -0.44 13.78
CA ASN A 24 32.75 -1.90 13.71
C ASN A 24 33.92 -2.48 12.88
N ASP A 25 34.84 -3.16 13.56
CA ASP A 25 35.79 -4.21 13.16
C ASP A 25 36.49 -4.20 11.78
N THR A 26 36.82 -3.05 11.19
CA THR A 26 37.99 -2.98 10.28
C THR A 26 38.60 -1.58 10.22
N THR A 27 39.83 -1.45 10.72
CA THR A 27 40.68 -0.27 10.53
C THR A 27 41.24 -0.25 9.11
N LYS A 28 40.95 0.80 8.34
CA LYS A 28 41.77 1.20 7.18
C LYS A 28 42.20 2.65 7.36
N GLU A 29 43.50 2.87 7.50
CA GLU A 29 44.11 4.17 7.29
C GLU A 29 44.05 4.52 5.79
N ILE A 30 43.54 5.71 5.47
CA ILE A 30 43.65 6.28 4.12
C ILE A 30 44.58 7.48 4.21
N GLN A 31 45.80 7.29 3.72
CA GLN A 31 46.67 8.38 3.29
C GLN A 31 46.36 8.73 1.83
N ASN A 32 46.41 10.04 1.52
CA ASN A 32 46.38 10.65 0.19
C ASN A 32 45.03 10.65 -0.56
N GLY A 33 44.29 11.76 -0.37
CA GLY A 33 43.90 12.63 -1.49
C GLY A 33 42.77 12.15 -2.41
N ASN A 34 41.52 12.29 -1.97
CA ASN A 34 40.46 13.06 -2.64
C ASN A 34 39.09 12.73 -2.03
N LEU A 35 38.60 13.62 -1.16
CA LEU A 35 37.18 13.65 -0.75
C LEU A 35 36.42 14.57 -1.71
N GLY A 36 35.31 14.10 -2.26
CA GLY A 36 34.51 14.86 -3.22
C GLY A 36 33.77 16.02 -2.56
N LYS A 37 33.59 17.14 -3.27
CA LYS A 37 32.95 18.37 -2.80
C LYS A 37 31.56 18.21 -2.14
N LYS A 38 30.88 17.06 -2.27
CA LYS A 38 29.57 16.81 -1.66
C LYS A 38 29.62 16.32 -0.21
N GLU A 39 30.73 15.74 0.25
CA GLU A 39 30.83 15.19 1.62
C GLU A 39 31.33 16.25 2.63
N ALA A 40 32.16 17.20 2.18
CA ALA A 40 32.62 18.32 2.99
C ALA A 40 31.51 19.33 3.34
N VAL A 41 30.44 19.39 2.53
CA VAL A 41 29.28 20.26 2.77
C VAL A 41 28.38 19.66 3.86
N THR A 42 28.19 18.34 3.87
CA THR A 42 27.35 17.64 4.84
C THR A 42 27.97 17.65 6.24
N VAL A 43 29.30 17.50 6.35
CA VAL A 43 29.99 17.51 7.66
C VAL A 43 30.02 18.92 8.27
N ASN A 44 30.32 19.97 7.48
CA ASN A 44 30.31 21.35 7.98
C ASN A 44 28.90 21.85 8.31
N GLN A 45 27.86 21.41 7.58
CA GLN A 45 26.46 21.71 7.93
C GLN A 45 26.01 20.97 9.19
N THR A 46 26.50 19.75 9.42
CA THR A 46 26.21 18.97 10.63
C THR A 46 26.87 19.60 11.86
N ILE A 47 28.13 20.04 11.75
CA ILE A 47 28.84 20.74 12.84
C ILE A 47 28.15 22.08 13.15
N LYS A 48 27.72 22.83 12.13
CA LYS A 48 26.97 24.08 12.31
C LYS A 48 25.61 23.84 13.00
N LEU A 49 24.89 22.78 12.62
CA LEU A 49 23.63 22.39 13.27
C LEU A 49 23.84 21.97 14.73
N PHE A 50 24.92 21.23 15.04
CA PHE A 50 25.20 20.80 16.41
C PHE A 50 25.63 21.95 17.33
N THR A 51 26.36 22.95 16.81
CA THR A 51 26.71 24.17 17.54
C THR A 51 25.49 25.06 17.78
N GLU A 52 24.56 25.14 16.82
CA GLU A 52 23.27 25.85 16.97
C GLU A 52 22.30 25.10 17.91
N LEU A 53 22.32 23.77 17.93
CA LEU A 53 21.54 22.91 18.84
C LEU A 53 22.10 22.87 20.28
N GLY A 54 23.32 23.38 20.49
CA GLY A 54 23.97 23.48 21.81
C GLY A 54 23.24 24.34 22.84
N ASN A 55 22.18 25.06 22.46
CA ASN A 55 21.42 25.93 23.37
C ASN A 55 20.06 25.38 23.84
N LEU A 56 19.64 24.16 23.45
CA LEU A 56 18.36 23.59 23.91
C LEU A 56 18.53 22.14 24.43
N ARG A 57 18.89 22.05 25.71
CA ARG A 57 18.84 20.81 26.52
C ARG A 57 17.42 20.23 26.58
N LYS A 58 17.17 19.05 26.00
CA LYS A 58 16.33 17.97 26.57
C LYS A 58 16.74 16.59 26.02
N GLU A 59 17.15 15.69 26.92
CA GLU A 59 17.73 14.35 26.69
C GLU A 59 16.81 13.38 25.89
N LYS A 60 15.50 13.63 25.85
CA LYS A 60 14.52 12.84 25.07
C LYS A 60 14.63 13.04 23.56
N THR A 61 15.09 14.21 23.11
CA THR A 61 15.17 14.55 21.68
C THR A 61 16.36 13.87 21.01
N LEU A 62 17.46 13.70 21.76
CA LEU A 62 18.68 13.05 21.26
C LEU A 62 18.43 11.56 20.97
N LYS A 63 17.79 10.82 21.90
CA LYS A 63 17.46 9.39 21.69
C LYS A 63 16.53 9.18 20.51
N LYS A 64 15.58 10.10 20.27
CA LYS A 64 14.68 10.07 19.11
C LYS A 64 15.46 10.29 17.81
N ALA A 65 16.35 11.28 17.78
CA ALA A 65 17.21 11.56 16.62
C ALA A 65 18.15 10.40 16.30
N THR A 66 18.76 9.76 17.31
CA THR A 66 19.64 8.60 17.10
C THR A 66 18.87 7.39 16.55
N SER A 67 17.63 7.17 17.03
CA SER A 67 16.76 6.09 16.55
C SER A 67 16.31 6.31 15.10
N GLU A 68 16.00 7.56 14.74
CA GLU A 68 15.62 7.93 13.39
C GLU A 68 16.79 7.82 12.40
N ILE A 69 18.02 8.15 12.84
CA ILE A 69 19.24 7.96 12.03
C ILE A 69 19.55 6.47 11.81
N LEU A 70 19.38 5.63 12.84
CA LEU A 70 19.58 4.18 12.70
C LEU A 70 18.57 3.55 11.72
N ASN A 71 17.33 4.03 11.76
CA ASN A 71 16.27 3.60 10.85
C ASN A 71 16.53 4.08 9.40
N LEU A 72 17.08 5.29 9.23
CA LEU A 72 17.50 5.80 7.91
C LEU A 72 18.64 4.98 7.31
N ASN A 73 19.62 4.55 8.12
CA ASN A 73 20.71 3.71 7.64
C ASN A 73 20.23 2.31 7.23
N GLN A 74 19.27 1.71 7.95
CA GLN A 74 18.65 0.43 7.56
C GLN A 74 17.83 0.56 6.26
N ILE A 75 17.16 1.70 6.06
CA ILE A 75 16.43 1.99 4.82
C ILE A 75 17.41 2.17 3.65
N ILE A 76 18.55 2.83 3.86
CA ILE A 76 19.60 2.99 2.84
C ILE A 76 20.20 1.62 2.48
N GLU A 77 20.50 0.78 3.46
CA GLU A 77 21.06 -0.56 3.25
C GLU A 77 20.08 -1.49 2.51
N TYR A 78 18.78 -1.39 2.82
CA TYR A 78 17.72 -2.07 2.07
C TYR A 78 17.60 -1.55 0.63
N GLN A 79 17.71 -0.23 0.42
CA GLN A 79 17.68 0.36 -0.92
C GLN A 79 18.91 0.00 -1.75
N GLU A 80 20.09 -0.07 -1.15
CA GLU A 80 21.32 -0.50 -1.84
C GLU A 80 21.29 -1.99 -2.19
N ASN A 81 20.69 -2.83 -1.33
CA ASN A 81 20.48 -4.25 -1.64
C ASN A 81 19.40 -4.45 -2.71
N SER A 82 18.35 -3.62 -2.74
CA SER A 82 17.32 -3.65 -3.81
C SER A 82 17.86 -3.21 -5.18
N LYS A 83 18.91 -2.37 -5.21
CA LYS A 83 19.60 -1.96 -6.45
C LYS A 83 20.46 -3.07 -7.06
N LYS A 84 20.83 -4.10 -6.30
CA LYS A 84 21.60 -5.25 -6.80
C LYS A 84 20.75 -6.33 -7.47
N SER A 85 19.41 -6.30 -7.33
CA SER A 85 18.48 -7.18 -8.06
C SER A 85 17.75 -6.43 -9.18
N SER A 86 18.49 -5.80 -10.08
CA SER A 86 17.90 -5.12 -11.24
C SER A 86 17.52 -6.13 -12.35
N LYS A 87 16.31 -6.68 -12.29
CA LYS A 87 15.54 -6.88 -13.54
C LYS A 87 14.98 -5.51 -13.93
N LYS A 88 15.15 -5.13 -15.20
CA LYS A 88 14.71 -3.84 -15.76
C LYS A 88 13.25 -3.53 -15.38
N LYS A 89 13.02 -2.47 -14.60
CA LYS A 89 11.74 -1.74 -14.63
C LYS A 89 11.61 -1.17 -16.04
N SER A 90 10.68 -1.67 -16.84
CA SER A 90 10.34 -1.08 -18.14
C SER A 90 9.79 0.32 -17.93
N ASP A 91 10.21 1.28 -18.75
CA ASP A 91 9.61 2.63 -18.82
C ASP A 91 8.12 2.47 -19.20
N VAL A 92 7.22 2.74 -18.25
CA VAL A 92 5.76 2.69 -18.42
C VAL A 92 5.23 4.10 -18.09
N ASP A 93 4.57 4.75 -19.06
CA ASP A 93 4.17 6.17 -19.01
C ASP A 93 2.76 6.38 -18.39
N TYR A 94 2.64 7.11 -17.28
CA TYR A 94 1.39 7.29 -16.49
C TYR A 94 0.56 8.51 -16.92
N PHE A 95 -0.68 8.61 -16.38
CA PHE A 95 -1.57 9.77 -16.57
C PHE A 95 -0.93 11.11 -16.14
N PRO A 96 -1.31 12.24 -16.78
CA PRO A 96 -0.68 13.54 -16.53
C PRO A 96 -0.83 14.00 -15.09
N LYS A 97 0.12 14.82 -14.61
CA LYS A 97 0.00 15.49 -13.32
C LYS A 97 -1.17 16.48 -13.36
N PRO A 98 -2.00 16.54 -12.31
CA PRO A 98 -2.94 17.65 -12.12
C PRO A 98 -2.17 18.98 -12.02
N ALA A 99 -2.63 19.98 -12.77
CA ALA A 99 -2.18 21.35 -12.58
C ALA A 99 -2.89 21.92 -11.35
N LEU A 100 -2.11 22.55 -10.46
CA LEU A 100 -2.50 23.27 -9.24
C LEU A 100 -2.47 22.48 -7.91
N ILE A 101 -1.78 23.13 -6.96
CA ILE A 101 -1.52 22.80 -5.55
C ILE A 101 -0.39 21.77 -5.34
N TRP A 102 0.86 22.24 -5.48
CA TRP A 102 2.06 21.46 -5.15
C TRP A 102 2.81 22.14 -4.00
N ASN A 103 2.85 21.49 -2.83
CA ASN A 103 3.78 21.78 -1.75
C ASN A 103 4.94 20.77 -1.78
N ASN A 104 6.16 21.22 -1.45
CA ASN A 104 7.41 20.45 -1.58
C ASN A 104 7.48 19.13 -0.77
N GLU A 105 6.52 18.86 0.13
CA GLU A 105 6.40 17.56 0.82
C GLU A 105 5.63 16.52 0.01
N PHE A 106 4.60 16.93 -0.75
CA PHE A 106 3.83 16.04 -1.64
C PHE A 106 4.70 15.47 -2.77
N GLU A 107 5.64 16.27 -3.30
CA GLU A 107 6.62 15.83 -4.31
C GLU A 107 7.47 14.63 -3.87
N LYS A 108 7.72 14.49 -2.57
CA LYS A 108 8.54 13.40 -2.04
C LYS A 108 7.79 12.07 -2.00
N LEU A 109 6.46 12.12 -1.97
CA LEU A 109 5.60 10.95 -1.87
C LEU A 109 5.32 10.34 -3.25
N PHE A 110 5.25 11.17 -4.29
CA PHE A 110 5.05 10.73 -5.67
C PHE A 110 6.30 11.01 -6.51
N THR A 111 7.08 9.98 -6.86
CA THR A 111 8.12 10.12 -7.89
C THR A 111 7.44 10.46 -9.20
N ALA A 112 7.66 11.67 -9.71
CA ALA A 112 7.06 12.18 -10.94
C ALA A 112 7.21 11.14 -12.08
N PRO A 113 6.12 10.53 -12.56
CA PRO A 113 6.19 9.76 -13.78
C PRO A 113 6.43 10.70 -14.97
N LYS A 114 7.08 10.19 -16.02
CA LYS A 114 7.22 10.90 -17.29
C LYS A 114 5.84 11.02 -17.94
N VAL A 115 5.63 12.16 -18.58
CA VAL A 115 4.41 12.49 -19.32
C VAL A 115 4.27 11.54 -20.50
N GLY A 116 3.21 10.75 -20.53
CA GLY A 116 2.78 10.02 -21.72
C GLY A 116 1.28 9.71 -21.67
N GLU A 117 0.71 9.34 -22.80
CA GLU A 117 -0.71 9.04 -22.92
C GLU A 117 -1.04 7.80 -22.07
N GLY A 118 -1.81 7.97 -20.97
CA GLY A 118 -2.18 6.89 -20.02
C GLY A 118 -2.77 5.62 -20.66
N GLY A 119 -3.17 5.67 -21.93
CA GLY A 119 -3.53 4.51 -22.73
C GLY A 119 -2.43 3.46 -22.90
N GLN A 120 -1.13 3.79 -22.78
CA GLN A 120 -0.05 2.80 -22.91
C GLN A 120 0.03 1.86 -21.69
N VAL A 121 -0.08 2.37 -20.46
CA VAL A 121 -0.07 1.53 -19.25
C VAL A 121 -1.26 0.59 -19.23
N LEU A 122 -2.45 1.12 -19.54
CA LEU A 122 -3.68 0.33 -19.54
C LEU A 122 -3.61 -0.82 -20.55
N LYS A 123 -3.08 -0.58 -21.76
CA LYS A 123 -2.81 -1.65 -22.74
C LYS A 123 -1.84 -2.70 -22.20
N GLN A 124 -0.80 -2.28 -21.47
CA GLN A 124 0.15 -3.19 -20.85
C GLN A 124 -0.51 -4.03 -19.73
N LEU A 125 -1.40 -3.45 -18.92
CA LEU A 125 -2.18 -4.20 -17.92
C LEU A 125 -3.04 -5.28 -18.57
N SER A 126 -3.76 -4.94 -19.64
CA SER A 126 -4.55 -5.92 -20.40
C SER A 126 -3.68 -7.05 -20.95
N LYS A 127 -2.51 -6.72 -21.50
CA LYS A 127 -1.56 -7.72 -21.99
C LYS A 127 -1.06 -8.66 -20.89
N LEU A 128 -0.70 -8.12 -19.72
CA LEU A 128 -0.25 -8.94 -18.58
C LEU A 128 -1.38 -9.83 -18.05
N LYS A 129 -2.63 -9.33 -18.01
CA LYS A 129 -3.81 -10.12 -17.68
C LYS A 129 -3.99 -11.28 -18.68
N ASP A 130 -3.89 -11.00 -19.98
CA ASP A 130 -4.04 -12.03 -21.02
C ASP A 130 -2.93 -13.08 -20.95
N GLU A 131 -1.69 -12.66 -20.70
CA GLU A 131 -0.57 -13.57 -20.44
C GLU A 131 -0.85 -14.44 -19.21
N MET A 132 -1.34 -13.87 -18.10
CA MET A 132 -1.70 -14.61 -16.89
C MET A 132 -2.81 -15.62 -17.17
N ASN A 133 -3.79 -15.25 -17.99
CA ASN A 133 -4.89 -16.14 -18.37
C ASN A 133 -4.45 -17.33 -19.23
N SER A 134 -3.35 -17.21 -19.97
CA SER A 134 -2.80 -18.30 -20.77
C SER A 134 -2.32 -19.52 -19.95
N TYR A 135 -2.07 -19.35 -18.64
CA TYR A 135 -1.68 -20.44 -17.74
C TYR A 135 -2.88 -21.25 -17.22
N ARG A 136 -4.12 -20.89 -17.58
CA ARG A 136 -5.32 -21.60 -17.11
C ARG A 136 -5.62 -22.84 -17.98
N PRO A 137 -6.20 -23.92 -17.41
CA PRO A 137 -6.59 -24.07 -16.02
C PRO A 137 -5.40 -24.40 -15.10
N LEU A 138 -5.42 -23.83 -13.90
CA LEU A 138 -4.47 -24.16 -12.84
C LEU A 138 -4.96 -25.36 -12.02
N PRO A 139 -4.06 -26.14 -11.40
CA PRO A 139 -4.45 -27.17 -10.43
C PRO A 139 -5.26 -26.56 -9.28
N LYS A 140 -6.30 -27.28 -8.84
CA LYS A 140 -7.22 -26.80 -7.79
C LYS A 140 -6.47 -26.43 -6.51
N GLU A 141 -5.53 -27.26 -6.08
CA GLU A 141 -4.74 -27.07 -4.87
C GLU A 141 -3.86 -25.81 -4.95
N MET A 142 -3.37 -25.49 -6.15
CA MET A 142 -2.60 -24.26 -6.39
C MET A 142 -3.49 -23.02 -6.27
N VAL A 143 -4.70 -23.07 -6.84
CA VAL A 143 -5.68 -21.98 -6.73
C VAL A 143 -6.03 -21.74 -5.26
N GLU A 144 -6.37 -22.80 -4.51
CA GLU A 144 -6.71 -22.71 -3.09
C GLU A 144 -5.58 -22.11 -2.24
N GLN A 145 -4.32 -22.51 -2.49
CA GLN A 145 -3.16 -21.94 -1.78
C GLN A 145 -2.97 -20.46 -2.07
N LEU A 146 -3.09 -20.08 -3.34
CA LEU A 146 -2.93 -18.71 -3.80
C LEU A 146 -4.04 -17.80 -3.26
N ASP A 147 -5.28 -18.25 -3.32
CA ASP A 147 -6.44 -17.50 -2.84
C ASP A 147 -6.39 -17.33 -1.32
N LYS A 148 -5.98 -18.37 -0.58
CA LYS A 148 -5.77 -18.27 0.86
C LYS A 148 -4.75 -17.19 1.23
N GLN A 149 -3.62 -17.12 0.53
CA GLN A 149 -2.60 -16.09 0.81
C GLN A 149 -3.10 -14.68 0.49
N VAL A 150 -3.83 -14.53 -0.61
CA VAL A 150 -4.40 -13.23 -1.03
C VAL A 150 -5.48 -12.77 -0.05
N LYS A 151 -6.34 -13.68 0.42
CA LYS A 151 -7.36 -13.40 1.44
C LYS A 151 -6.75 -12.94 2.75
N ILE A 152 -5.76 -13.67 3.28
CA ILE A 152 -5.08 -13.30 4.53
C ILE A 152 -4.45 -11.91 4.39
N GLU A 153 -3.79 -11.66 3.26
CA GLU A 153 -3.17 -10.37 2.97
C GLU A 153 -4.22 -9.25 2.91
N HIS A 154 -5.36 -9.49 2.26
CA HIS A 154 -6.46 -8.52 2.16
C HIS A 154 -7.02 -8.15 3.53
N VAL A 155 -7.35 -9.17 4.34
CA VAL A 155 -7.93 -8.97 5.67
C VAL A 155 -6.95 -8.21 6.57
N TRP A 156 -5.68 -8.61 6.56
CA TRP A 156 -4.64 -7.96 7.36
C TRP A 156 -4.42 -6.51 6.93
N SER A 157 -4.11 -6.28 5.65
CA SER A 157 -3.71 -4.95 5.17
C SER A 157 -4.86 -3.95 5.26
N SER A 158 -6.07 -4.38 4.92
CA SER A 158 -7.27 -3.53 4.96
C SER A 158 -7.64 -3.13 6.38
N ASN A 159 -7.57 -4.03 7.37
CA ASN A 159 -7.80 -3.66 8.78
C ASN A 159 -6.65 -2.81 9.34
N ALA A 160 -5.39 -3.08 8.97
CA ALA A 160 -4.24 -2.31 9.42
C ALA A 160 -4.25 -0.85 8.90
N ILE A 161 -4.78 -0.59 7.70
CA ILE A 161 -5.00 0.78 7.18
C ILE A 161 -5.94 1.59 8.10
N GLU A 162 -6.97 0.93 8.65
CA GLU A 162 -7.93 1.50 9.60
C GLU A 162 -7.39 1.57 11.04
N GLY A 163 -6.18 1.07 11.30
CA GLY A 163 -5.50 1.17 12.59
C GLY A 163 -5.42 -0.11 13.41
N SER A 164 -5.84 -1.26 12.86
CA SER A 164 -5.62 -2.55 13.52
C SER A 164 -4.13 -2.82 13.72
N THR A 165 -3.79 -3.35 14.91
CA THR A 165 -2.43 -3.71 15.31
C THR A 165 -2.10 -5.17 15.08
N LEU A 166 -3.05 -5.96 14.54
CA LEU A 166 -2.81 -7.36 14.23
C LEU A 166 -1.70 -7.47 13.19
N THR A 167 -0.76 -8.37 13.46
CA THR A 167 0.22 -8.77 12.46
C THR A 167 -0.43 -9.68 11.42
N ARG A 168 0.24 -9.83 10.27
CA ARG A 168 -0.17 -10.76 9.22
C ARG A 168 -0.28 -12.19 9.73
N TYR A 169 0.65 -12.61 10.60
CA TYR A 169 0.65 -13.95 11.20
C TYR A 169 -0.52 -14.15 12.17
N GLU A 170 -0.78 -13.17 13.04
CA GLU A 170 -1.93 -13.21 13.95
C GLU A 170 -3.25 -13.26 13.17
N THR A 171 -3.37 -12.46 12.10
CA THR A 171 -4.53 -12.49 11.20
C THR A 171 -4.71 -13.86 10.56
N ALA A 172 -3.63 -14.45 10.03
CA ALA A 172 -3.66 -15.80 9.48
C ALA A 172 -4.12 -16.85 10.52
N SER A 173 -3.59 -16.77 11.74
CA SER A 173 -3.98 -17.68 12.83
C SER A 173 -5.47 -17.57 13.16
N ILE A 174 -6.02 -16.36 13.24
CA ILE A 174 -7.44 -16.13 13.51
C ILE A 174 -8.29 -16.78 12.40
N ILE A 175 -7.97 -16.53 11.13
CA ILE A 175 -8.71 -17.06 9.98
C ILE A 175 -8.60 -18.58 9.89
N ASP A 176 -7.42 -19.16 10.14
CA ASP A 176 -7.18 -20.59 9.93
C ASP A 176 -7.64 -21.48 11.09
N THR A 177 -7.54 -20.99 12.32
CA THR A 177 -7.69 -21.82 13.52
C THR A 177 -8.81 -21.36 14.45
N GLY A 178 -9.37 -20.16 14.23
CA GLY A 178 -10.36 -19.56 15.14
C GLY A 178 -9.81 -19.21 16.52
N VAL A 179 -8.49 -19.26 16.72
CA VAL A 179 -7.86 -19.01 18.02
C VAL A 179 -7.72 -17.51 18.27
N THR A 180 -8.11 -17.07 19.47
CA THR A 180 -7.92 -15.68 19.92
C THR A 180 -6.45 -15.37 20.22
N VAL A 181 -5.99 -14.20 19.82
CA VAL A 181 -4.60 -13.76 20.01
C VAL A 181 -4.43 -13.06 21.36
N ASN A 182 -3.44 -13.51 22.13
CA ASN A 182 -3.15 -12.94 23.45
C ASN A 182 -2.76 -11.44 23.36
N LYS A 183 -3.27 -10.61 24.27
CA LYS A 183 -3.01 -9.15 24.36
C LYS A 183 -3.52 -8.29 23.19
N LYS A 184 -4.37 -8.81 22.32
CA LYS A 184 -5.06 -8.04 21.28
C LYS A 184 -6.50 -7.74 21.70
N SER A 185 -7.09 -6.68 21.17
CA SER A 185 -8.48 -6.38 21.50
C SER A 185 -9.41 -7.41 20.85
N VAL A 186 -10.50 -7.76 21.55
CA VAL A 186 -11.57 -8.60 21.00
C VAL A 186 -12.13 -7.96 19.73
N ARG A 187 -12.24 -6.63 19.72
CA ARG A 187 -12.70 -5.86 18.56
C ARG A 187 -11.85 -6.13 17.32
N GLU A 188 -10.52 -6.03 17.39
CA GLU A 188 -9.64 -6.29 16.23
C GLU A 188 -9.79 -7.72 15.70
N THR A 189 -9.97 -8.69 16.61
CA THR A 189 -10.20 -10.09 16.23
C THR A 189 -11.51 -10.24 15.46
N LEU A 190 -12.58 -9.60 15.94
CA LEU A 190 -13.88 -9.58 15.27
C LEU A 190 -13.83 -8.82 13.94
N GLU A 191 -13.06 -7.73 13.82
CA GLU A 191 -12.84 -7.03 12.56
C GLU A 191 -12.14 -7.91 11.52
N ALA A 192 -11.21 -8.77 11.95
CA ALA A 192 -10.56 -9.74 11.06
C ALA A 192 -11.54 -10.83 10.58
N ILE A 193 -12.38 -11.36 11.47
CA ILE A 193 -13.41 -12.37 11.13
C ILE A 193 -14.44 -11.77 10.18
N ASN A 194 -15.01 -10.62 10.54
CA ASN A 194 -16.00 -9.89 9.72
C ASN A 194 -15.49 -9.64 8.30
N LEU A 195 -14.27 -9.12 8.16
CA LEU A 195 -13.71 -8.82 6.85
C LEU A 195 -13.36 -10.09 6.06
N SER A 196 -12.99 -11.18 6.75
CA SER A 196 -12.81 -12.50 6.13
C SER A 196 -14.12 -13.01 5.52
N GLU A 197 -15.24 -12.92 6.24
CA GLU A 197 -16.57 -13.31 5.75
C GLU A 197 -17.05 -12.39 4.61
N ALA A 198 -16.84 -11.08 4.73
CA ALA A 198 -17.16 -10.14 3.67
C ALA A 198 -16.35 -10.39 2.39
N TYR A 199 -15.09 -10.81 2.51
CA TYR A 199 -14.26 -11.21 1.38
C TYR A 199 -14.79 -12.49 0.70
N GLU A 200 -15.21 -13.49 1.47
CA GLU A 200 -15.81 -14.71 0.91
C GLU A 200 -17.12 -14.40 0.18
N TYR A 201 -17.95 -13.53 0.74
CA TYR A 201 -19.16 -13.05 0.08
C TYR A 201 -18.83 -12.31 -1.23
N MET A 202 -17.84 -11.41 -1.23
CA MET A 202 -17.35 -10.75 -2.45
C MET A 202 -16.93 -11.77 -3.53
N MET A 203 -16.20 -12.83 -3.16
CA MET A 203 -15.79 -13.87 -4.12
C MET A 203 -16.97 -14.71 -4.63
N SER A 204 -18.02 -14.89 -3.82
CA SER A 204 -19.25 -15.55 -4.27
C SER A 204 -19.98 -14.70 -5.32
N LEU A 205 -20.05 -13.37 -5.13
CA LEU A 205 -20.66 -12.44 -6.10
C LEU A 205 -19.94 -12.45 -7.45
N VAL A 206 -18.60 -12.51 -7.45
CA VAL A 206 -17.79 -12.65 -8.68
C VAL A 206 -18.20 -13.89 -9.48
N SER A 207 -18.48 -14.99 -8.79
CA SER A 207 -18.85 -16.26 -9.43
C SER A 207 -20.25 -16.21 -10.05
N GLU A 208 -21.15 -15.45 -9.43
CA GLU A 208 -22.54 -15.27 -9.86
C GLU A 208 -22.72 -14.18 -10.92
N LYS A 209 -21.72 -13.30 -11.12
CA LYS A 209 -21.75 -12.16 -12.05
C LYS A 209 -22.94 -11.23 -11.82
N GLN A 210 -23.23 -10.93 -10.55
CA GLN A 210 -24.32 -10.02 -10.21
C GLN A 210 -23.95 -8.55 -10.50
N ASP A 211 -24.89 -7.79 -11.05
CA ASP A 211 -24.71 -6.35 -11.18
C ASP A 211 -24.66 -5.67 -9.82
N LEU A 212 -23.78 -4.65 -9.70
CA LEU A 212 -23.67 -3.86 -8.47
C LEU A 212 -25.02 -3.24 -8.12
N SER A 213 -25.47 -3.47 -6.89
CA SER A 213 -26.72 -2.95 -6.35
C SER A 213 -26.52 -2.33 -4.97
N GLU A 214 -27.50 -1.53 -4.52
CA GLU A 214 -27.49 -0.98 -3.16
C GLU A 214 -27.43 -2.12 -2.13
N THR A 215 -28.16 -3.21 -2.37
CA THR A 215 -28.19 -4.40 -1.53
C THR A 215 -26.79 -5.00 -1.37
N ILE A 216 -26.07 -5.24 -2.47
CA ILE A 216 -24.70 -5.78 -2.42
C ILE A 216 -23.78 -4.89 -1.57
N ILE A 217 -23.85 -3.57 -1.75
CA ILE A 217 -23.01 -2.63 -1.00
C ILE A 217 -23.33 -2.69 0.50
N ARG A 218 -24.62 -2.76 0.84
CA ARG A 218 -25.07 -2.84 2.24
C ARG A 218 -24.73 -4.18 2.87
N ASP A 219 -24.81 -5.28 2.13
CA ASP A 219 -24.45 -6.62 2.61
C ASP A 219 -22.94 -6.74 2.85
N LEU A 220 -22.12 -6.22 1.94
CA LEU A 220 -20.67 -6.13 2.16
C LEU A 220 -20.33 -5.34 3.42
N ASN A 221 -20.94 -4.16 3.61
CA ASN A 221 -20.73 -3.38 4.82
C ASN A 221 -21.26 -4.09 6.08
N ARG A 222 -22.42 -4.75 5.96
CA ARG A 222 -23.01 -5.53 7.06
C ARG A 222 -22.05 -6.60 7.52
N LEU A 223 -21.56 -7.45 6.62
CA LEU A 223 -20.60 -8.50 6.95
C LEU A 223 -19.31 -7.91 7.52
N ALA A 224 -18.78 -6.83 6.93
CA ALA A 224 -17.55 -6.19 7.39
C ALA A 224 -17.66 -5.54 8.79
N THR A 225 -18.87 -5.31 9.31
CA THR A 225 -19.09 -4.59 10.57
C THR A 225 -20.00 -5.31 11.56
N LEU A 226 -20.55 -6.48 11.23
CA LEU A 226 -21.62 -7.16 11.98
C LEU A 226 -21.33 -7.26 13.49
N ASN A 227 -20.14 -7.74 13.82
CA ASN A 227 -19.72 -7.96 15.21
C ASN A 227 -19.03 -6.75 15.87
N THR A 228 -18.94 -5.61 15.18
CA THR A 228 -18.14 -4.44 15.61
C THR A 228 -18.91 -3.12 15.53
N ALA A 229 -20.07 -3.10 14.89
CA ALA A 229 -20.99 -1.98 14.90
C ALA A 229 -21.50 -1.72 16.33
N MET A 230 -22.05 -0.53 16.56
CA MET A 230 -22.65 -0.18 17.86
C MET A 230 -23.77 -1.14 18.26
N SER A 231 -24.50 -1.66 17.27
CA SER A 231 -25.40 -2.81 17.39
C SER A 231 -25.45 -3.55 16.05
N PRO A 232 -25.67 -4.89 16.02
CA PRO A 232 -25.74 -5.66 14.78
C PRO A 232 -26.79 -5.14 13.79
N GLU A 233 -27.88 -4.55 14.29
CA GLU A 233 -28.95 -3.97 13.50
C GLU A 233 -28.49 -2.75 12.67
N LEU A 234 -27.46 -2.04 13.13
CA LEU A 234 -26.89 -0.88 12.45
C LEU A 234 -25.84 -1.22 11.38
N ALA A 235 -25.36 -2.46 11.33
CA ALA A 235 -24.47 -2.91 10.27
C ALA A 235 -25.19 -2.77 8.91
N GLY A 236 -24.54 -2.21 7.88
CA GLY A 236 -25.16 -1.97 6.57
C GLY A 236 -26.32 -0.95 6.57
N VAL A 237 -26.46 -0.13 7.62
CA VAL A 237 -27.44 0.97 7.70
C VAL A 237 -26.74 2.30 7.44
N TYR A 238 -27.33 3.13 6.57
CA TYR A 238 -26.81 4.47 6.31
C TYR A 238 -26.81 5.34 7.55
N ARG A 239 -25.75 6.10 7.73
CA ARG A 239 -25.62 7.00 8.88
C ARG A 239 -26.64 8.13 8.81
N ILE A 240 -27.06 8.59 9.98
CA ILE A 240 -27.96 9.74 10.16
C ILE A 240 -27.24 10.96 10.71
N THR A 241 -25.93 10.85 10.95
CA THR A 241 -25.08 11.90 11.49
C THR A 241 -24.04 12.34 10.47
N GLU A 242 -23.56 13.57 10.57
CA GLU A 242 -22.42 14.06 9.79
C GLU A 242 -21.13 13.27 10.12
N ALA A 243 -20.20 13.27 9.17
CA ALA A 243 -18.93 12.59 9.29
C ALA A 243 -17.83 13.35 8.55
N TRP A 244 -16.60 13.30 9.07
CA TRP A 244 -15.44 14.00 8.50
C TRP A 244 -14.26 13.05 8.26
N PRO A 245 -13.47 13.30 7.22
CA PRO A 245 -12.19 12.63 7.06
C PRO A 245 -11.24 13.02 8.20
N SER A 246 -10.46 12.05 8.67
CA SER A 246 -9.35 12.34 9.58
C SER A 246 -8.39 13.32 8.90
N ARG A 247 -8.14 14.48 9.54
CA ARG A 247 -7.22 15.58 9.12
C ARG A 247 -7.77 16.63 8.16
N TYR A 248 -9.01 16.53 7.68
CA TYR A 248 -9.59 17.52 6.75
C TYR A 248 -11.02 17.92 7.16
N GLU A 249 -11.12 18.62 8.28
CA GLU A 249 -12.41 19.03 8.88
C GLU A 249 -13.19 20.02 7.99
N ASP A 250 -12.51 20.74 7.10
CA ASP A 250 -13.15 21.73 6.20
C ASP A 250 -13.89 21.10 5.01
N HIS A 251 -13.82 19.77 4.85
CA HIS A 251 -14.48 19.03 3.77
C HIS A 251 -15.25 17.82 4.35
N PRO A 252 -16.48 18.02 4.86
CA PRO A 252 -17.30 16.90 5.33
C PRO A 252 -17.58 15.89 4.21
N TYR A 253 -17.89 14.66 4.61
CA TYR A 253 -18.50 13.69 3.69
C TYR A 253 -19.94 14.11 3.36
N THR A 254 -20.61 13.36 2.48
CA THR A 254 -21.99 13.63 2.06
C THR A 254 -22.95 13.83 3.24
N GLU A 255 -23.82 14.82 3.16
CA GLU A 255 -24.84 15.05 4.19
C GLU A 255 -25.79 13.85 4.32
N PRO A 256 -26.25 13.47 5.54
CA PRO A 256 -27.11 12.31 5.74
C PRO A 256 -28.33 12.24 4.81
N PHE A 257 -28.98 13.38 4.55
CA PHE A 257 -30.13 13.48 3.66
C PHE A 257 -29.80 13.21 2.17
N ASN A 258 -28.53 13.39 1.78
CA ASN A 258 -28.04 13.20 0.41
C ASN A 258 -27.42 11.81 0.18
N ILE A 259 -27.19 11.01 1.22
CA ILE A 259 -26.56 9.69 1.08
C ILE A 259 -27.35 8.79 0.11
N ARG A 260 -28.67 8.67 0.30
CA ARG A 260 -29.50 7.81 -0.57
C ARG A 260 -29.46 8.25 -2.04
N PRO A 261 -29.75 9.52 -2.40
CA PRO A 261 -29.71 9.93 -3.80
C PRO A 261 -28.30 9.87 -4.41
N GLU A 262 -27.24 10.05 -3.64
CA GLU A 262 -25.86 9.89 -4.14
C GLU A 262 -25.46 8.42 -4.33
N MET A 263 -25.92 7.51 -3.47
CA MET A 263 -25.72 6.07 -3.67
C MET A 263 -26.47 5.56 -4.90
N GLU A 264 -27.68 6.06 -5.17
CA GLU A 264 -28.38 5.77 -6.42
C GLU A 264 -27.64 6.31 -7.64
N GLN A 265 -27.04 7.50 -7.55
CA GLN A 265 -26.19 8.06 -8.60
C GLN A 265 -24.94 7.21 -8.83
N LEU A 266 -24.29 6.74 -7.77
CA LEU A 266 -23.13 5.86 -7.85
C LEU A 266 -23.46 4.56 -8.61
N ILE A 267 -24.60 3.94 -8.30
CA ILE A 267 -25.05 2.70 -8.96
C ILE A 267 -25.35 2.95 -10.45
N ARG A 268 -26.03 4.06 -10.77
CA ARG A 268 -26.26 4.45 -12.18
C ARG A 268 -24.96 4.68 -12.93
N TRP A 269 -24.06 5.48 -12.34
CA TRP A 269 -22.72 5.73 -12.89
C TRP A 269 -21.97 4.42 -13.12
N SER A 270 -22.01 3.50 -12.15
CA SER A 270 -21.35 2.20 -12.24
C SER A 270 -21.84 1.41 -13.46
N LYS A 271 -23.17 1.32 -13.65
CA LYS A 271 -23.77 0.64 -14.81
C LYS A 271 -23.39 1.29 -16.14
N GLU A 272 -23.36 2.62 -16.19
CA GLU A 272 -23.05 3.38 -17.40
C GLU A 272 -21.57 3.31 -17.78
N ASN A 273 -20.66 3.12 -16.82
CA ASN A 273 -19.23 3.24 -17.05
C ASN A 273 -18.48 1.91 -17.03
N ARG A 274 -19.08 0.82 -16.52
CA ARG A 274 -18.45 -0.50 -16.41
C ARG A 274 -17.83 -0.98 -17.73
N GLU A 275 -18.55 -0.83 -18.85
CA GLU A 275 -18.08 -1.28 -20.17
C GLU A 275 -17.25 -0.21 -20.92
N ASN A 276 -17.31 1.04 -20.47
CA ASN A 276 -16.71 2.18 -21.16
C ASN A 276 -15.32 2.56 -20.61
N LEU A 277 -15.01 2.17 -19.38
CA LEU A 277 -13.73 2.42 -18.73
C LEU A 277 -12.87 1.16 -18.71
N HIS A 278 -11.56 1.34 -18.71
CA HIS A 278 -10.65 0.22 -18.43
C HIS A 278 -10.90 -0.29 -17.00
N PRO A 279 -10.92 -1.61 -16.74
CA PRO A 279 -11.28 -2.17 -15.43
C PRO A 279 -10.51 -1.60 -14.23
N ALA A 280 -9.20 -1.33 -14.39
CA ALA A 280 -8.39 -0.68 -13.36
C ALA A 280 -8.85 0.75 -13.02
N ILE A 281 -9.29 1.53 -14.01
CA ILE A 281 -9.82 2.89 -13.83
C ILE A 281 -11.20 2.81 -13.19
N TYR A 282 -12.07 1.97 -13.74
CA TYR A 282 -13.41 1.73 -13.19
C TYR A 282 -13.36 1.34 -11.70
N ALA A 283 -12.44 0.45 -11.33
CA ALA A 283 -12.26 0.03 -9.94
C ALA A 283 -11.76 1.16 -9.03
N ALA A 284 -10.82 1.98 -9.50
CA ALA A 284 -10.32 3.15 -8.77
C ALA A 284 -11.44 4.17 -8.55
N ASP A 285 -12.19 4.49 -9.59
CA ASP A 285 -13.30 5.44 -9.54
C ASP A 285 -14.43 4.95 -8.65
N LEU A 286 -14.81 3.68 -8.76
CA LEU A 286 -15.85 3.07 -7.91
C LEU A 286 -15.48 3.18 -6.44
N HIS A 287 -14.22 2.84 -6.10
CA HIS A 287 -13.69 3.00 -4.76
C HIS A 287 -13.78 4.46 -4.29
N GLN A 288 -13.21 5.39 -5.07
CA GLN A 288 -13.08 6.79 -4.69
C GLN A 288 -14.46 7.46 -4.52
N LYS A 289 -15.39 7.21 -5.45
CA LYS A 289 -16.75 7.77 -5.40
C LYS A 289 -17.50 7.24 -4.19
N PHE A 290 -17.45 5.92 -3.94
CA PHE A 290 -18.09 5.32 -2.77
C PHE A 290 -17.53 5.87 -1.44
N VAL A 291 -16.21 5.93 -1.28
CA VAL A 291 -15.59 6.39 -0.03
C VAL A 291 -15.79 7.89 0.20
N SER A 292 -16.03 8.66 -0.86
CA SER A 292 -16.38 10.09 -0.79
C SER A 292 -17.81 10.32 -0.31
N ILE A 293 -18.76 9.42 -0.65
CA ILE A 293 -20.12 9.44 -0.08
C ILE A 293 -20.07 9.10 1.41
N HIS A 294 -19.24 8.10 1.76
CA HIS A 294 -19.07 7.63 3.14
C HIS A 294 -20.41 7.29 3.83
N PRO A 295 -21.20 6.37 3.25
CA PRO A 295 -22.62 6.23 3.59
C PRO A 295 -22.88 5.57 4.96
N PHE A 296 -21.93 4.83 5.53
CA PHE A 296 -22.11 4.07 6.77
C PHE A 296 -21.43 4.75 7.96
N SER A 297 -21.79 4.36 9.19
CA SER A 297 -21.11 4.87 10.42
C SER A 297 -19.72 4.27 10.64
N ASP A 298 -19.45 3.07 10.12
CA ASP A 298 -18.15 2.39 10.17
C ASP A 298 -18.01 1.49 8.93
N GLY A 299 -16.79 1.08 8.62
CA GLY A 299 -16.49 0.09 7.58
C GLY A 299 -16.43 0.65 6.16
N ASN A 300 -16.54 1.96 5.96
CA ASN A 300 -16.50 2.57 4.62
C ASN A 300 -15.19 2.26 3.88
N GLY A 301 -14.02 2.43 4.51
CA GLY A 301 -12.74 2.11 3.86
C GLY A 301 -12.62 0.63 3.46
N ARG A 302 -13.03 -0.27 4.36
CA ARG A 302 -13.04 -1.73 4.13
C ARG A 302 -13.99 -2.11 2.99
N THR A 303 -15.20 -1.54 3.00
CA THR A 303 -16.20 -1.76 1.95
C THR A 303 -15.73 -1.20 0.60
N ALA A 304 -15.08 -0.04 0.58
CA ALA A 304 -14.52 0.55 -0.64
C ALA A 304 -13.48 -0.37 -1.31
N ARG A 305 -12.59 -0.95 -0.50
CA ARG A 305 -11.56 -1.90 -0.99
C ARG A 305 -12.15 -3.24 -1.43
N LEU A 306 -13.24 -3.70 -0.81
CA LEU A 306 -14.00 -4.85 -1.30
C LEU A 306 -14.67 -4.55 -2.65
N LEU A 307 -15.33 -3.39 -2.80
CA LEU A 307 -15.97 -2.99 -4.06
C LEU A 307 -14.96 -2.83 -5.22
N MET A 308 -13.79 -2.25 -4.92
CA MET A 308 -12.67 -2.17 -5.86
C MET A 308 -12.21 -3.56 -6.33
N ASN A 309 -12.09 -4.51 -5.40
CA ASN A 309 -11.64 -5.86 -5.73
C ASN A 309 -12.73 -6.70 -6.40
N LEU A 310 -14.00 -6.48 -6.06
CA LEU A 310 -15.14 -7.05 -6.77
C LEU A 310 -15.07 -6.68 -8.25
N SER A 311 -15.00 -5.38 -8.56
CA SER A 311 -14.99 -4.90 -9.94
C SER A 311 -13.76 -5.36 -10.73
N LEU A 312 -12.58 -5.41 -10.12
CA LEU A 312 -11.38 -5.97 -10.76
C LEU A 312 -11.55 -7.46 -11.07
N THR A 313 -12.03 -8.24 -10.09
CA THR A 313 -12.06 -9.69 -10.18
C THR A 313 -13.15 -10.18 -11.14
N GLU A 314 -14.29 -9.49 -11.23
CA GLU A 314 -15.33 -9.75 -12.24
C GLU A 314 -14.78 -9.64 -13.67
N GLU A 315 -13.85 -8.70 -13.89
CA GLU A 315 -13.17 -8.50 -15.18
C GLU A 315 -11.91 -9.38 -15.35
N GLY A 316 -11.68 -10.33 -14.43
CA GLY A 316 -10.58 -11.29 -14.48
C GLY A 316 -9.21 -10.74 -14.07
N TYR A 317 -9.15 -9.57 -13.45
CA TYR A 317 -7.94 -9.06 -12.79
C TYR A 317 -7.79 -9.70 -11.39
N PRO A 318 -6.56 -9.80 -10.86
CA PRO A 318 -6.36 -10.29 -9.50
C PRO A 318 -6.83 -9.27 -8.47
N VAL A 319 -7.24 -9.76 -7.30
CA VAL A 319 -7.40 -8.94 -6.08
C VAL A 319 -6.09 -8.23 -5.76
N ILE A 320 -6.16 -6.93 -5.51
CA ILE A 320 -5.05 -6.10 -5.05
C ILE A 320 -5.20 -5.74 -3.58
N ASN A 321 -4.07 -5.65 -2.88
CA ASN A 321 -4.00 -5.35 -1.45
C ASN A 321 -3.11 -4.14 -1.20
N ILE A 322 -3.74 -2.99 -0.95
CA ILE A 322 -3.05 -1.76 -0.56
C ILE A 322 -2.29 -2.04 0.73
N GLN A 323 -1.00 -1.73 0.74
CA GLN A 323 -0.10 -2.04 1.84
C GLN A 323 -0.27 -1.05 3.00
N PRO A 324 -0.23 -1.52 4.25
CA PRO A 324 -0.46 -0.67 5.43
C PRO A 324 0.82 0.00 5.92
N ASP A 325 1.97 -0.23 5.26
CA ASP A 325 3.21 0.45 5.61
C ASP A 325 3.03 1.97 5.52
N ARG A 326 3.79 2.70 6.34
CA ARG A 326 3.62 4.14 6.52
C ARG A 326 3.56 4.90 5.19
N LYS A 327 4.45 4.57 4.25
CA LYS A 327 4.57 5.29 2.98
C LYS A 327 3.37 5.00 2.07
N SER A 328 3.00 3.73 1.93
CA SER A 328 1.84 3.34 1.11
C SER A 328 0.54 3.89 1.66
N ARG A 329 0.37 3.84 2.99
CA ARG A 329 -0.82 4.39 3.67
C ARG A 329 -0.89 5.91 3.52
N GLU A 330 0.23 6.63 3.69
CA GLU A 330 0.29 8.09 3.48
C GLU A 330 -0.13 8.45 2.04
N LYS A 331 0.47 7.81 1.03
CA LYS A 331 0.08 8.02 -0.39
C LYS A 331 -1.40 7.77 -0.65
N TYR A 332 -1.94 6.66 -0.14
CA TYR A 332 -3.35 6.30 -0.30
C TYR A 332 -4.27 7.36 0.30
N MET A 333 -4.01 7.78 1.54
CA MET A 333 -4.82 8.78 2.24
C MET A 333 -4.73 10.16 1.57
N GLU A 334 -3.55 10.54 1.09
CA GLU A 334 -3.33 11.80 0.39
C GLU A 334 -4.02 11.84 -0.98
N ALA A 335 -3.98 10.76 -1.75
CA ALA A 335 -4.69 10.69 -3.03
C ALA A 335 -6.21 10.76 -2.85
N LEU A 336 -6.75 10.15 -1.78
CA LEU A 336 -8.16 10.30 -1.43
C LEU A 336 -8.51 11.73 -1.00
N ALA A 337 -7.66 12.37 -0.19
CA ALA A 337 -7.86 13.76 0.20
C ALA A 337 -7.80 14.70 -1.01
N TYR A 338 -6.82 14.52 -1.88
CA TYR A 338 -6.62 15.30 -3.10
C TYR A 338 -7.85 15.20 -4.02
N SER A 339 -8.25 13.98 -4.38
CA SER A 339 -9.40 13.75 -5.27
C SER A 339 -10.71 14.31 -4.74
N ARG A 340 -10.90 14.34 -3.41
CA ARG A 340 -12.08 14.98 -2.80
C ARG A 340 -12.05 16.50 -2.86
N GLN A 341 -10.87 17.11 -2.73
CA GLN A 341 -10.73 18.57 -2.76
C GLN A 341 -10.80 19.14 -4.18
N THR A 342 -10.23 18.43 -5.15
CA THR A 342 -10.07 18.94 -6.52
C THR A 342 -11.04 18.32 -7.52
N GLY A 343 -11.64 17.17 -7.18
CA GLY A 343 -12.39 16.34 -8.13
C GLY A 343 -11.49 15.54 -9.09
N ASP A 344 -10.17 15.64 -8.96
CA ASP A 344 -9.21 14.97 -9.83
C ASP A 344 -8.75 13.63 -9.23
N LEU A 345 -9.12 12.53 -9.88
CA LEU A 345 -8.87 11.17 -9.43
C LEU A 345 -7.51 10.62 -9.87
N THR A 346 -6.75 11.36 -10.70
CA THR A 346 -5.57 10.86 -11.39
C THR A 346 -4.51 10.26 -10.44
N LEU A 347 -4.28 10.90 -9.28
CA LEU A 347 -3.34 10.35 -8.28
C LEU A 347 -3.82 9.01 -7.72
N PHE A 348 -5.12 8.89 -7.48
CA PHE A 348 -5.71 7.67 -6.94
C PHE A 348 -5.72 6.55 -7.99
N GLU A 349 -6.14 6.85 -9.22
CA GLU A 349 -6.10 5.94 -10.37
C GLU A 349 -4.69 5.37 -10.58
N ASN A 350 -3.66 6.23 -10.57
CA ASN A 350 -2.27 5.81 -10.74
C ASN A 350 -1.82 4.85 -9.61
N ILE A 351 -2.21 5.10 -8.36
CA ILE A 351 -1.93 4.17 -7.25
C ILE A 351 -2.57 2.81 -7.53
N ILE A 352 -3.84 2.77 -7.94
CA ILE A 352 -4.52 1.50 -8.22
C ILE A 352 -3.88 0.78 -9.41
N ILE A 353 -3.51 1.50 -10.46
CA ILE A 353 -2.78 0.96 -11.62
C ILE A 353 -1.45 0.33 -11.19
N ASP A 354 -0.68 0.99 -10.33
CA ASP A 354 0.58 0.46 -9.79
C ASP A 354 0.33 -0.88 -9.08
N TYR A 355 -0.66 -0.93 -8.18
CA TYR A 355 -0.99 -2.15 -7.45
C TYR A 355 -1.47 -3.28 -8.38
N VAL A 356 -2.25 -2.97 -9.42
CA VAL A 356 -2.69 -3.95 -10.41
C VAL A 356 -1.49 -4.47 -11.21
N TYR A 357 -0.61 -3.59 -11.67
CA TYR A 357 0.61 -3.95 -12.38
C TYR A 357 1.49 -4.88 -11.54
N GLU A 358 1.85 -4.46 -10.32
CA GLU A 358 2.73 -5.21 -9.42
C GLU A 358 2.14 -6.58 -9.07
N THR A 359 0.81 -6.66 -8.89
CA THR A 359 0.13 -7.92 -8.58
C THR A 359 0.13 -8.86 -9.79
N LEU A 360 -0.13 -8.35 -11.00
CA LEU A 360 -0.07 -9.14 -12.24
C LEU A 360 1.35 -9.65 -12.52
N ASP A 361 2.35 -8.78 -12.40
CA ASP A 361 3.76 -9.13 -12.63
C ASP A 361 4.22 -10.23 -11.65
N LYS A 362 3.95 -10.03 -10.35
CA LYS A 362 4.26 -11.04 -9.32
C LYS A 362 3.52 -12.35 -9.56
N ARG A 363 2.25 -12.30 -9.99
CA ARG A 363 1.49 -13.52 -10.32
C ARG A 363 2.11 -14.26 -11.49
N LEU A 364 2.51 -13.56 -12.54
CA LEU A 364 3.19 -14.14 -13.69
C LEU A 364 4.53 -14.77 -13.31
N GLU A 365 5.31 -14.12 -12.44
CA GLU A 365 6.57 -14.72 -11.94
C GLU A 365 6.32 -16.03 -11.18
N ILE A 366 5.28 -16.09 -10.34
CA ILE A 366 4.89 -17.31 -9.61
C ILE A 366 4.46 -18.42 -10.59
N LEU A 367 3.66 -18.08 -11.61
CA LEU A 367 3.18 -19.04 -12.61
C LEU A 367 4.33 -19.61 -13.44
N LYS A 368 5.24 -18.76 -13.91
CA LYS A 368 6.47 -19.16 -14.63
C LYS A 368 7.36 -20.06 -13.77
N LEU A 369 7.51 -19.72 -12.49
CA LEU A 369 8.27 -20.52 -11.54
C LEU A 369 7.62 -21.90 -11.32
N TYR A 370 6.29 -21.95 -11.21
CA TYR A 370 5.55 -23.20 -11.05
C TYR A 370 5.76 -24.15 -12.25
N GLU A 371 5.64 -23.65 -13.49
CA GLU A 371 5.88 -24.46 -14.69
C GLU A 371 7.31 -25.00 -14.70
N LYS A 372 8.30 -24.12 -14.48
CA LYS A 372 9.71 -24.50 -14.44
C LYS A 372 9.97 -25.59 -13.38
N ASN A 373 9.49 -25.39 -12.15
CA ASN A 373 9.67 -26.35 -11.06
C ASN A 373 8.99 -27.69 -11.38
N THR A 374 7.83 -27.66 -12.05
CA THR A 374 7.11 -28.87 -12.46
C THR A 374 7.87 -29.64 -13.53
N GLU A 375 8.46 -28.95 -14.51
CA GLU A 375 9.30 -29.59 -15.53
C GLU A 375 10.58 -30.17 -14.96
N GLU A 376 11.26 -29.43 -14.07
CA GLU A 376 12.48 -29.89 -13.40
C GLU A 376 12.19 -31.12 -12.53
N ALA A 377 11.11 -31.11 -11.75
CA ALA A 377 10.67 -32.26 -10.96
C ALA A 377 10.42 -33.50 -11.82
N LYS A 378 9.78 -33.36 -12.99
CA LYS A 378 9.57 -34.48 -13.93
C LYS A 378 10.88 -35.06 -14.47
N LYS A 379 11.90 -34.24 -14.67
CA LYS A 379 13.21 -34.66 -15.23
C LYS A 379 14.15 -35.23 -14.16
N GLN A 380 14.07 -34.74 -12.93
CA GLN A 380 15.07 -34.99 -11.88
C GLN A 380 14.61 -35.94 -10.78
N THR A 381 13.34 -36.34 -10.76
CA THR A 381 12.82 -37.28 -9.75
C THR A 381 12.69 -38.69 -10.32
N ASN A 382 13.28 -39.67 -9.63
CA ASN A 382 13.25 -41.09 -10.04
C ASN A 382 11.92 -41.80 -9.69
N LEU A 383 10.99 -41.11 -9.02
CA LEU A 383 9.74 -41.69 -8.50
C LEU A 383 8.53 -41.47 -9.43
N PHE A 384 8.65 -40.63 -10.46
CA PHE A 384 7.53 -40.27 -11.34
C PHE A 384 7.23 -41.32 -12.44
N SER A 385 8.22 -42.14 -12.84
CA SER A 385 8.05 -43.11 -13.94
C SER A 385 7.44 -44.45 -13.53
N ASN A 386 7.68 -44.92 -12.29
CA ASN A 386 7.32 -46.28 -11.88
C ASN A 386 6.13 -46.38 -10.90
N SER A 387 5.69 -45.28 -10.27
CA SER A 387 4.65 -45.32 -9.23
C SER A 387 3.22 -45.07 -9.74
N LEU A 388 3.05 -44.31 -10.83
CA LEU A 388 1.73 -44.01 -11.41
C LEU A 388 1.17 -45.14 -12.30
N LYS A 389 2.02 -45.98 -12.91
CA LYS A 389 1.55 -47.18 -13.63
C LYS A 389 0.85 -48.17 -12.69
N LYS A 390 1.37 -48.35 -11.48
CA LYS A 390 0.77 -49.27 -10.48
C LYS A 390 -0.57 -48.81 -9.89
N LYS A 391 -0.94 -47.53 -10.04
CA LYS A 391 -2.22 -47.00 -9.55
C LYS A 391 -3.34 -47.01 -10.60
N LYS A 392 -3.03 -47.30 -11.87
CA LYS A 392 -4.03 -47.50 -12.93
C LYS A 392 -4.37 -48.97 -13.19
N GLU A 393 -3.64 -49.90 -12.58
CA GLU A 393 -3.82 -51.36 -12.71
C GLU A 393 -4.46 -51.99 -11.45
N ARG A 394 -4.93 -51.18 -10.51
CA ARG A 394 -5.73 -51.57 -9.34
C ARG A 394 -6.96 -50.70 -9.28
#